data_AF-K1XT41-F1
#
_entry.id   AF-K1XT41-F1
#
_cell.length_a   1.000
_cell.length_b   1.000
_cell.length_c   1.000
_cell.angle_alpha   90.00
_cell.angle_beta   90.00
_cell.angle_gamma   90.00
#
_symmetry.space_group_name_H-M   'P 1'
#
loop_
_entity.id
_entity.type
_entity.pdbx_description
1 polymer ?
#
loop_
_entity_poly.entity_id
_entity_poly.type
_entity_poly.pdbx_seq_one_letter_code
_entity_poly.pdbx_strand_id
1 'polypeptide(L)'
;MKEKSKKNTTSNKVDKNELRHTKELFSLFMKHSPIYTFIKEVTPTESRVLQASENFIDMIGIPGSKMTGKNMSELFPLEFAAKITADDWAVVSKGNILKLDEELNGRSYITYKYPL
;
A
#
# COMPACT_ATOMS: atom_id res chain seq x y z
N MET A 1 40.61 -35.11 9.17
CA MET A 1 39.29 -34.51 9.42
C MET A 1 39.23 -33.10 8.83
N LYS A 2 38.72 -32.95 7.60
CA LYS A 2 38.39 -31.65 6.99
C LYS A 2 37.13 -31.83 6.16
N GLU A 3 35.98 -31.68 6.78
CA GLU A 3 34.71 -31.52 6.08
C GLU A 3 33.76 -30.76 6.98
N LYS A 4 33.49 -29.49 6.63
CA LYS A 4 32.31 -28.67 6.97
C LYS A 4 32.58 -27.21 6.61
N SER A 5 32.60 -26.86 5.31
CA SER A 5 32.46 -25.45 4.89
C SER A 5 32.03 -25.31 3.42
N LYS A 6 30.93 -25.97 3.02
CA LYS A 6 30.33 -25.74 1.68
C LYS A 6 28.80 -25.63 1.64
N LYS A 7 28.09 -25.64 2.79
CA LYS A 7 26.61 -25.68 2.80
C LYS A 7 25.87 -24.36 3.10
N ASN A 8 26.55 -23.27 3.45
CA ASN A 8 25.85 -22.03 3.89
C ASN A 8 25.69 -20.92 2.83
N THR A 9 26.28 -21.03 1.65
CA THR A 9 26.29 -19.93 0.66
C THR A 9 25.16 -20.02 -0.37
N THR A 10 24.62 -21.21 -0.62
CA THR A 10 23.62 -21.44 -1.68
C THR A 10 22.20 -21.10 -1.22
N SER A 11 21.83 -21.43 0.02
CA SER A 11 20.52 -21.11 0.61
C SER A 11 20.26 -19.59 0.66
N ASN A 12 21.22 -18.83 1.20
CA ASN A 12 21.12 -17.38 1.31
C ASN A 12 21.04 -16.65 -0.05
N LYS A 13 21.54 -17.25 -1.14
CA LYS A 13 21.48 -16.66 -2.48
C LYS A 13 20.15 -16.95 -3.18
N VAL A 14 19.59 -18.15 -2.99
CA VAL A 14 18.27 -18.51 -3.50
C VAL A 14 17.19 -17.63 -2.85
N ASP A 15 17.23 -17.47 -1.52
CA ASP A 15 16.28 -16.63 -0.79
C ASP A 15 16.34 -15.14 -1.21
N LYS A 16 17.54 -14.62 -1.52
CA LYS A 16 17.70 -13.26 -2.03
C LYS A 16 17.17 -13.08 -3.44
N ASN A 17 17.31 -14.08 -4.30
CA ASN A 17 16.79 -14.03 -5.66
C ASN A 17 15.26 -14.10 -5.68
N GLU A 18 14.66 -14.99 -4.90
CA GLU A 18 13.20 -15.09 -4.75
C GLU A 18 12.61 -13.80 -4.17
N LEU A 19 13.23 -13.24 -3.13
CA LEU A 19 12.81 -11.97 -2.54
C LEU A 19 12.92 -10.81 -3.55
N ARG A 20 14.01 -10.77 -4.33
CA ARG A 20 14.18 -9.76 -5.38
C ARG A 20 13.12 -9.91 -6.46
N HIS A 21 12.89 -11.14 -6.94
CA HIS A 21 11.90 -11.42 -7.97
C HIS A 21 10.48 -11.03 -7.52
N THR A 22 10.12 -11.38 -6.28
CA THR A 22 8.82 -11.00 -5.68
C THR A 22 8.67 -9.48 -5.59
N LYS A 23 9.72 -8.77 -5.16
CA LYS A 23 9.72 -7.29 -5.10
C LYS A 23 9.59 -6.66 -6.48
N GLU A 24 10.24 -7.23 -7.49
CA GLU A 24 10.14 -6.78 -8.88
C GLU A 24 8.73 -6.96 -9.43
N LEU A 25 8.13 -8.16 -9.26
CA LEU A 25 6.75 -8.43 -9.67
C LEU A 25 5.76 -7.49 -8.98
N PHE A 26 5.90 -7.31 -7.66
CA PHE A 26 5.03 -6.43 -6.90
C PHE A 26 5.18 -4.96 -7.31
N SER A 27 6.41 -4.49 -7.56
CA SER A 27 6.66 -3.15 -8.08
C SER A 27 6.01 -2.93 -9.44
N LEU A 28 6.12 -3.91 -10.36
CA LEU A 28 5.48 -3.85 -11.67
C LEU A 28 3.95 -3.85 -11.56
N PHE A 29 3.38 -4.65 -10.65
CA PHE A 29 1.95 -4.65 -10.36
C PHE A 29 1.47 -3.27 -9.90
N MET A 30 2.12 -2.67 -8.90
CA MET A 30 1.75 -1.34 -8.39
C MET A 30 1.91 -0.25 -9.45
N LYS A 31 2.98 -0.33 -10.25
CA LYS A 31 3.29 0.65 -11.31
C LYS A 31 2.26 0.64 -12.44
N HIS A 32 1.79 -0.54 -12.83
CA HIS A 32 0.91 -0.72 -13.98
C HIS A 32 -0.55 -1.04 -13.62
N SER A 33 -0.90 -0.97 -12.32
CA SER A 33 -2.27 -1.23 -11.87
C SER A 33 -3.24 -0.20 -12.46
N PRO A 34 -4.33 -0.62 -13.11
CA PRO A 34 -5.42 0.27 -13.49
C PRO A 34 -6.33 0.64 -12.31
N ILE A 35 -6.19 -0.06 -11.17
CA ILE A 35 -6.99 0.14 -9.97
C ILE A 35 -6.17 0.95 -8.95
N TYR A 36 -6.77 2.03 -8.43
CA TYR A 36 -6.20 2.83 -7.34
C TYR A 36 -6.00 1.95 -6.11
N THR A 37 -4.74 1.72 -5.73
CA THR A 37 -4.37 0.77 -4.68
C THR A 37 -3.47 1.45 -3.66
N PHE A 38 -3.79 1.30 -2.38
CA PHE A 38 -2.96 1.72 -1.26
C PHE A 38 -2.58 0.52 -0.40
N ILE A 39 -1.34 0.52 0.09
CA ILE A 39 -0.94 -0.18 1.31
C ILE A 39 -0.57 0.87 2.34
N LYS A 40 -1.10 0.75 3.55
CA LYS A 40 -0.97 1.75 4.60
C LYS A 40 -0.61 1.13 5.93
N GLU A 41 0.20 1.83 6.69
CA GLU A 41 0.34 1.62 8.12
C GLU A 41 -0.74 2.45 8.81
N VAL A 42 -1.52 1.80 9.68
CA VAL A 42 -2.68 2.42 10.32
C VAL A 42 -2.54 2.29 11.83
N THR A 43 -2.66 3.43 12.50
CA THR A 43 -2.70 3.57 13.95
C THR A 43 -4.03 4.24 14.34
N PRO A 44 -4.37 4.35 15.65
CA PRO A 44 -5.59 5.06 16.05
C PRO A 44 -5.67 6.51 15.58
N THR A 45 -4.54 7.16 15.33
CA THR A 45 -4.46 8.60 15.03
C THR A 45 -3.92 8.92 13.64
N GLU A 46 -3.31 7.95 12.96
CA GLU A 46 -2.66 8.17 11.66
C GLU A 46 -2.91 7.03 10.69
N SER A 47 -3.06 7.37 9.42
CA SER A 47 -3.02 6.46 8.28
C SER A 47 -1.94 6.95 7.31
N ARG A 48 -0.84 6.19 7.22
CA ARG A 48 0.36 6.57 6.47
C ARG A 48 0.57 5.62 5.30
N VAL A 49 0.82 6.19 4.12
CA VAL A 49 1.04 5.40 2.90
C VAL A 49 2.39 4.68 2.97
N LEU A 50 2.37 3.35 2.86
CA LEU A 50 3.55 2.53 2.65
C LEU A 50 3.83 2.35 1.15
N GLN A 51 2.79 2.09 0.36
CA GLN A 51 2.85 2.03 -1.09
C GLN A 51 1.54 2.47 -1.73
N ALA A 52 1.62 2.98 -2.96
CA ALA A 52 0.47 3.38 -3.74
C ALA A 52 0.71 3.12 -5.24
N SER A 53 -0.36 2.85 -5.99
CA SER A 53 -0.27 2.68 -7.45
C SER A 53 0.00 4.01 -8.15
N GLU A 54 0.68 3.98 -9.31
CA GLU A 54 1.09 5.23 -9.98
C GLU A 54 -0.09 6.05 -10.52
N ASN A 55 -1.22 5.39 -10.81
CA ASN A 55 -2.41 6.01 -11.38
C ASN A 55 -3.08 7.08 -10.48
N PHE A 56 -2.71 7.21 -9.19
CA PHE A 56 -3.20 8.33 -8.34
C PHE A 56 -2.94 9.72 -8.91
N ILE A 57 -1.98 9.86 -9.84
CA ILE A 57 -1.78 11.10 -10.59
C ILE A 57 -3.07 11.56 -11.30
N ASP A 58 -3.92 10.64 -11.75
CA ASP A 58 -5.16 10.93 -12.46
C ASP A 58 -6.33 11.29 -11.53
N MET A 59 -6.22 10.96 -10.24
CA MET A 59 -7.23 11.24 -9.22
C MET A 59 -6.94 12.54 -8.46
N ILE A 60 -5.71 12.71 -8.00
CA ILE A 60 -5.30 13.80 -7.09
C ILE A 60 -4.05 14.56 -7.58
N GLY A 61 -3.52 14.26 -8.77
CA GLY A 61 -2.35 14.94 -9.33
C GLY A 61 -1.01 14.50 -8.73
N ILE A 62 -1.00 13.49 -7.85
CA ILE A 62 0.21 12.98 -7.19
C ILE A 62 0.37 11.49 -7.55
N PRO A 63 1.47 11.08 -8.21
CA PRO A 63 1.72 9.67 -8.48
C PRO A 63 2.05 8.89 -7.21
N GLY A 64 1.69 7.61 -7.18
CA GLY A 64 1.87 6.72 -6.02
C GLY A 64 3.27 6.74 -5.41
N SER A 65 4.31 6.73 -6.24
CA SER A 65 5.72 6.85 -5.84
C SER A 65 6.05 8.08 -4.98
N LYS A 66 5.27 9.17 -5.09
CA LYS A 66 5.42 10.40 -4.28
C LYS A 66 4.52 10.45 -3.05
N MET A 67 3.66 9.45 -2.87
CA MET A 67 2.72 9.37 -1.74
C MET A 67 3.31 8.64 -0.55
N THR A 68 4.30 7.77 -0.75
CA THR A 68 4.96 7.02 0.31
C THR A 68 5.44 7.93 1.44
N GLY A 69 5.08 7.56 2.67
CA GLY A 69 5.39 8.30 3.88
C GLY A 69 4.42 9.43 4.21
N LYS A 70 3.51 9.82 3.30
CA LYS A 70 2.52 10.87 3.56
C LYS A 70 1.32 10.33 4.33
N ASN A 71 0.70 11.21 5.13
CA ASN A 71 -0.59 10.94 5.76
C ASN A 71 -1.75 11.40 4.85
N MET A 72 -2.98 11.03 5.21
CA MET A 72 -4.16 11.37 4.40
C MET A 72 -4.41 12.89 4.31
N SER A 73 -4.09 13.66 5.35
CA SER A 73 -4.29 15.12 5.36
C SER A 73 -3.31 15.89 4.46
N GLU A 74 -2.16 15.30 4.15
CA GLU A 74 -1.21 15.83 3.16
C GLU A 74 -1.64 15.56 1.71
N LEU A 75 -2.56 14.61 1.50
CA LEU A 75 -2.94 14.08 0.19
C LEU A 75 -4.35 14.51 -0.25
N PHE A 76 -5.24 14.70 0.72
CA PHE A 76 -6.66 14.95 0.50
C PHE A 76 -7.15 16.15 1.32
N PRO A 77 -8.28 16.77 0.93
CA PRO A 77 -8.95 17.77 1.76
C PRO A 77 -9.20 17.25 3.17
N LEU A 78 -9.06 18.12 4.19
CA LEU A 78 -9.02 17.73 5.60
C LEU A 78 -10.22 16.87 6.04
N GLU A 79 -11.43 17.22 5.63
CA GLU A 79 -12.63 16.45 5.98
C GLU A 79 -12.60 15.04 5.37
N PHE A 80 -12.20 14.94 4.10
CA PHE A 80 -12.08 13.66 3.41
C PHE A 80 -10.94 12.82 4.00
N ALA A 81 -9.81 13.43 4.32
CA ALA A 81 -8.68 12.80 4.98
C ALA A 81 -9.04 12.23 6.37
N ALA A 82 -9.80 12.99 7.17
CA ALA A 82 -10.27 12.56 8.47
C ALA A 82 -11.21 11.35 8.35
N LYS A 83 -12.16 11.40 7.39
CA LYS A 83 -13.03 10.26 7.07
C LYS A 83 -12.20 9.03 6.68
N ILE A 84 -11.26 9.16 5.74
CA ILE A 84 -10.41 8.04 5.30
C ILE A 84 -9.69 7.41 6.49
N THR A 85 -9.10 8.23 7.36
CA THR A 85 -8.33 7.78 8.53
C THR A 85 -9.22 7.03 9.52
N ALA A 86 -10.43 7.53 9.80
CA ALA A 86 -11.39 6.85 10.66
C ALA A 86 -11.85 5.51 10.08
N ASP A 87 -12.13 5.46 8.78
CA ASP A 87 -12.51 4.23 8.08
C ASP A 87 -11.38 3.19 8.08
N ASP A 88 -10.14 3.62 7.86
CA ASP A 88 -8.97 2.75 7.90
C ASP A 88 -8.76 2.15 9.30
N TRP A 89 -8.88 2.99 10.35
CA TRP A 89 -8.81 2.52 11.73
C TRP A 89 -9.93 1.54 12.06
N ALA A 90 -11.16 1.79 11.59
CA ALA A 90 -12.28 0.88 11.79
C ALA A 90 -12.03 -0.51 11.17
N VAL A 91 -11.39 -0.56 9.99
CA VAL A 91 -11.03 -1.81 9.30
C VAL A 91 -9.98 -2.58 10.08
N VAL A 92 -8.89 -1.92 10.48
CA VAL A 92 -7.78 -2.60 11.19
C VAL A 92 -8.18 -3.00 12.61
N SER A 93 -8.93 -2.16 13.32
CA SER A 93 -9.36 -2.46 14.71
C SER A 93 -10.43 -3.55 14.80
N LYS A 94 -11.28 -3.70 13.76
CA LYS A 94 -12.36 -4.71 13.74
C LYS A 94 -12.01 -5.96 12.95
N GLY A 95 -11.00 -5.90 12.08
CA GLY A 95 -10.59 -7.01 11.23
C GLY A 95 -11.55 -7.32 10.07
N ASN A 96 -12.45 -6.41 9.72
CA ASN A 96 -13.51 -6.64 8.73
C ASN A 96 -13.24 -5.90 7.41
N ILE A 97 -13.77 -6.46 6.32
CA ILE A 97 -13.79 -5.80 5.02
C ILE A 97 -14.83 -4.67 5.06
N LEU A 98 -14.44 -3.49 4.58
CA LEU A 98 -15.31 -2.34 4.39
C LEU A 98 -15.42 -2.03 2.90
N LYS A 99 -16.65 -1.90 2.39
CA LYS A 99 -16.97 -1.43 1.04
C LYS A 99 -17.67 -0.08 1.14
N LEU A 100 -17.20 0.90 0.38
CA LEU A 100 -17.72 2.26 0.37
C LEU A 100 -17.98 2.71 -1.08
N ASP A 101 -19.06 3.47 -1.26
CA ASP A 101 -19.27 4.29 -2.44
C ASP A 101 -18.83 5.72 -2.08
N GLU A 102 -17.82 6.24 -2.77
CA GLU A 102 -17.18 7.52 -2.47
C GLU A 102 -17.25 8.46 -3.67
N GLU A 103 -17.36 9.76 -3.40
CA GLU A 103 -17.29 10.80 -4.43
C GLU A 103 -16.09 11.71 -4.16
N LEU A 104 -15.29 11.96 -5.19
CA LEU A 104 -14.16 12.89 -5.13
C LEU A 104 -13.99 13.55 -6.49
N ASN A 105 -13.90 14.88 -6.51
CA ASN A 105 -13.71 15.69 -7.73
C ASN A 105 -14.76 15.39 -8.82
N GLY A 106 -16.03 15.19 -8.43
CA GLY A 106 -17.15 14.91 -9.33
C GLY A 106 -17.10 13.53 -10.00
N ARG A 107 -16.29 12.60 -9.45
CA ARG A 107 -16.22 11.20 -9.89
C ARG A 107 -16.64 10.29 -8.75
N SER A 108 -17.30 9.18 -9.09
CA SER A 108 -17.69 8.14 -8.14
C SER A 108 -16.69 6.99 -8.15
N TYR A 109 -16.40 6.45 -6.96
CA TYR A 109 -15.47 5.36 -6.73
C TYR A 109 -16.13 4.30 -5.86
N ILE A 110 -15.82 3.03 -6.12
CA ILE A 110 -16.11 1.94 -5.19
C ILE A 110 -14.79 1.58 -4.52
N THR A 111 -14.71 1.79 -3.21
CA THR A 111 -13.50 1.55 -2.42
C THR A 111 -13.69 0.31 -1.56
N TYR A 112 -12.72 -0.61 -1.62
CA TYR A 112 -12.63 -1.75 -0.72
C TYR A 112 -11.44 -1.57 0.22
N LYS A 113 -11.66 -1.80 1.51
CA LYS A 113 -10.63 -1.75 2.55
C LYS A 113 -10.66 -3.05 3.35
N TYR A 114 -9.50 -3.62 3.62
CA TYR A 114 -9.35 -4.86 4.38
C TYR A 114 -8.02 -4.86 5.13
N PRO A 115 -7.92 -5.58 6.28
CA PRO A 115 -6.66 -5.74 6.99
C PRO A 115 -5.69 -6.63 6.18
N LEU A 116 -4.39 -6.32 6.27
CA LEU A 116 -3.28 -7.10 5.69
C LEU A 116 -2.47 -7.78 6.80
#